data_AF-G2LH50-F1
#
_entry.id   AF-G2LH50-F1
#
_cell.length_a   1.000
_cell.length_b   1.000
_cell.length_c   1.000
_cell.angle_alpha   90.00
_cell.angle_beta   90.00
_cell.angle_gamma   90.00
#
_symmetry.space_group_name_H-M   'P 1'
#
loop_
_entity.id
_entity.type
_entity.pdbx_description
1 polymer ?
#
loop_
_entity_poly.entity_id
_entity_poly.type
_entity_poly.pdbx_seq_one_letter_code
_entity_poly.pdbx_strand_id
1 'polypeptide(L)'
;MFWMTERFPPWFVTGVGLLLGVWLWSPDVAGQDTAEQKAALKNRASRPSRGRTLDEYFLAIPDSYLPSVPRARRRTLLRPEHVTVRDERNGYLQIAGDGARPTVTVAKFRRSDGTYLIAVTADYEMGSECWLLDEQPGGFVDVTRNLIPDYRRCEDFEAADCHVYELPRYGTTIVVKDGAGRERYRLGWRGNRFERLP
;
A
#
# COMPACT_ATOMS: atom_id res chain seq x y z
N MET A 1 -35.99 -28.85 40.81
CA MET A 1 -35.33 -29.89 41.61
C MET A 1 -34.01 -30.23 40.93
N PHE A 2 -32.90 -29.95 41.61
CA PHE A 2 -31.51 -30.34 41.38
C PHE A 2 -30.71 -29.92 40.12
N TRP A 3 -29.65 -29.14 40.41
CA TRP A 3 -28.41 -28.93 39.67
C TRP A 3 -27.50 -30.17 39.69
N MET A 4 -26.59 -30.31 38.70
CA MET A 4 -25.26 -30.95 38.84
C MET A 4 -24.44 -30.65 37.56
N THR A 5 -23.42 -29.79 37.53
CA THR A 5 -22.01 -29.91 38.00
C THR A 5 -21.26 -31.17 37.56
N GLU A 6 -20.46 -31.04 36.49
CA GLU A 6 -19.36 -31.97 36.20
C GLU A 6 -18.03 -31.39 36.71
N ARG A 7 -17.34 -32.22 37.50
CA ARG A 7 -16.05 -31.98 38.16
C ARG A 7 -14.92 -32.59 37.32
N PHE A 8 -13.83 -31.86 37.17
CA PHE A 8 -12.52 -32.41 36.79
C PHE A 8 -11.77 -32.92 38.05
N PRO A 9 -11.13 -34.10 38.01
CA PRO A 9 -10.21 -34.54 39.07
C PRO A 9 -8.75 -34.11 38.83
N PRO A 10 -7.97 -33.89 39.90
CA PRO A 10 -6.55 -33.52 39.85
C PRO A 10 -5.62 -34.74 39.93
N TRP A 11 -4.44 -34.67 39.32
CA TRP A 11 -3.31 -35.56 39.62
C TRP A 11 -2.08 -34.73 39.95
N PHE A 12 -1.70 -34.77 41.22
CA PHE A 12 -0.37 -34.46 41.73
C PHE A 12 0.48 -35.73 41.65
N VAL A 13 1.71 -35.65 41.14
CA VAL A 13 2.81 -36.51 41.60
C VAL A 13 4.09 -35.69 41.68
N THR A 14 4.60 -35.63 42.90
CA THR A 14 5.87 -35.09 43.38
C THR A 14 7.03 -35.99 42.93
N GLY A 15 8.17 -35.40 42.53
CA GLY A 15 9.39 -36.15 42.24
C GLY A 15 10.63 -35.29 42.39
N VAL A 16 11.22 -35.33 43.58
CA VAL A 16 12.55 -34.78 43.90
C VAL A 16 13.62 -35.76 43.41
N GLY A 17 14.61 -35.28 42.66
CA GLY A 17 15.79 -36.05 42.26
C GLY A 17 16.99 -35.12 42.04
N LEU A 18 17.95 -35.21 42.95
CA LEU A 18 19.14 -34.37 43.06
C LEU A 18 20.32 -34.96 42.24
N LEU A 19 21.11 -34.05 41.65
CA LEU A 19 22.54 -34.13 41.28
C LEU A 19 23.03 -35.19 40.27
N LEU A 20 23.67 -34.70 39.20
CA LEU A 20 25.12 -34.91 38.98
C LEU A 20 25.61 -33.92 37.91
N GLY A 21 26.63 -33.14 38.27
CA GLY A 21 27.27 -32.18 37.39
C GLY A 21 28.08 -32.85 36.29
N VAL A 22 27.95 -32.32 35.09
CA VAL A 22 28.96 -32.45 34.04
C VAL A 22 29.23 -31.04 33.53
N TRP A 23 30.40 -30.52 33.92
CA TRP A 23 30.99 -29.33 33.31
C TRP A 23 31.48 -29.72 31.92
N LEU A 24 30.66 -29.49 30.90
CA LEU A 24 31.08 -29.54 29.49
C LEU A 24 31.46 -28.13 29.06
N TRP A 25 32.77 -27.90 29.11
CA TRP A 25 33.47 -26.77 28.53
C TRP A 25 33.15 -26.72 27.03
N SER A 26 32.24 -25.82 26.62
CA SER A 26 31.95 -25.55 25.22
C SER A 26 32.79 -24.35 24.78
N PRO A 27 33.61 -24.44 23.72
CA PRO A 27 34.32 -23.29 23.22
C PRO A 27 33.33 -22.25 22.68
N ASP A 28 33.55 -21.00 23.07
CA ASP A 28 32.94 -19.78 22.52
C ASP A 28 32.95 -19.81 20.99
N VAL A 29 31.83 -20.17 20.37
CA VAL A 29 31.52 -19.81 18.97
C VAL A 29 30.68 -18.53 19.01
N ALA A 30 31.24 -17.48 19.61
CA ALA A 30 30.68 -16.16 19.64
C ALA A 30 31.43 -15.28 18.64
N GLY A 31 30.89 -15.09 17.43
CA GLY A 31 31.25 -13.90 16.65
C GLY A 31 31.36 -13.97 15.12
N GLN A 32 31.13 -15.11 14.45
CA GLN A 32 31.22 -15.14 12.97
C GLN A 32 29.87 -15.00 12.25
N ASP A 33 28.77 -15.52 12.79
CA ASP A 33 27.46 -15.49 12.10
C ASP A 33 26.82 -14.10 12.02
N THR A 34 27.08 -13.21 12.99
CA THR A 34 26.44 -11.88 13.03
C THR A 34 27.04 -10.89 12.05
N ALA A 35 28.34 -10.99 11.75
CA ALA A 35 29.01 -10.10 10.80
C ALA A 35 28.62 -10.45 9.36
N GLU A 36 28.54 -11.73 9.03
CA GLU A 36 28.17 -12.21 7.70
C GLU A 36 26.66 -12.05 7.44
N GLN A 37 25.80 -12.25 8.46
CA GLN A 37 24.37 -11.91 8.36
C GLN A 37 24.12 -10.40 8.27
N LYS A 38 24.86 -9.57 9.03
CA LYS A 38 24.78 -8.10 8.88
C LYS A 38 25.32 -7.64 7.53
N ALA A 39 26.39 -8.24 7.02
CA ALA A 39 26.94 -7.93 5.71
C ALA A 39 26.00 -8.39 4.58
N ALA A 40 25.33 -9.53 4.73
CA ALA A 40 24.32 -10.02 3.79
C ALA A 40 23.04 -9.17 3.81
N LEU A 41 22.59 -8.68 4.98
CA LEU A 41 21.50 -7.69 5.07
C LEU A 41 21.90 -6.34 4.45
N LYS A 42 23.13 -5.88 4.69
CA LYS A 42 23.67 -4.63 4.13
C LYS A 42 23.87 -4.71 2.62
N ASN A 43 24.22 -5.88 2.08
CA ASN A 43 24.35 -6.12 0.64
C ASN A 43 23.01 -6.44 -0.06
N ARG A 44 21.99 -6.93 0.66
CA ARG A 44 20.61 -6.96 0.13
C ARG A 44 19.99 -5.57 0.01
N ALA A 45 20.39 -4.64 0.88
CA ALA A 45 19.95 -3.24 0.83
C ALA A 45 20.59 -2.42 -0.31
N SER A 46 21.62 -2.94 -0.99
CA SER A 46 22.38 -2.21 -2.01
C SER A 46 22.19 -2.71 -3.45
N ARG A 47 21.40 -3.77 -3.67
CA ARG A 47 20.85 -4.01 -5.02
C ARG A 47 19.68 -3.04 -5.19
N PRO A 48 19.66 -2.19 -6.24
CA PRO A 48 18.41 -1.57 -6.62
C PRO A 48 17.45 -2.74 -6.86
N SER A 49 16.44 -2.88 -6.00
CA SER A 49 15.35 -3.77 -6.33
C SER A 49 14.91 -3.33 -7.72
N ARG A 50 14.78 -4.26 -8.66
CA ARG A 50 14.07 -3.98 -9.89
C ARG A 50 12.66 -3.62 -9.40
N GLY A 51 12.42 -2.32 -9.18
CA GLY A 51 11.23 -1.86 -8.49
C GLY A 51 10.01 -2.39 -9.21
N ARG A 52 8.90 -2.61 -8.50
CA ARG A 52 7.70 -3.14 -9.12
C ARG A 52 7.27 -2.28 -10.31
N THR A 53 6.84 -2.97 -11.36
CA THR A 53 6.13 -2.40 -12.51
C THR A 53 4.77 -1.85 -12.08
N LEU A 54 4.14 -1.02 -12.91
CA LEU A 54 2.80 -0.50 -12.61
C LEU A 54 1.77 -1.61 -12.50
N ASP A 55 1.87 -2.62 -13.37
CA ASP A 55 1.02 -3.80 -13.36
C ASP A 55 1.15 -4.57 -12.03
N GLU A 56 2.37 -4.77 -11.53
CA GLU A 56 2.62 -5.41 -10.22
C GLU A 56 2.07 -4.58 -9.06
N TYR A 57 2.19 -3.25 -9.12
CA TYR A 57 1.58 -2.35 -8.14
C TYR A 57 0.06 -2.50 -8.14
N PHE A 58 -0.59 -2.40 -9.30
CA PHE A 58 -2.04 -2.51 -9.44
C PHE A 58 -2.59 -3.85 -8.94
N LEU A 59 -1.89 -4.96 -9.24
CA LEU A 59 -2.26 -6.29 -8.75
C LEU A 59 -2.11 -6.42 -7.23
N ALA A 60 -1.16 -5.71 -6.64
CA ALA A 60 -0.84 -5.80 -5.21
C ALA A 60 -1.71 -4.88 -4.32
N ILE A 61 -2.44 -3.90 -4.87
CA ILE A 61 -3.36 -3.06 -4.07
C ILE A 61 -4.42 -3.95 -3.36
N PRO A 62 -4.76 -3.75 -2.08
CA PRO A 62 -5.85 -4.48 -1.42
C PRO A 62 -7.22 -4.25 -2.05
N ASP A 63 -8.16 -5.19 -1.89
CA ASP A 63 -9.53 -5.02 -2.40
C ASP A 63 -10.31 -3.90 -1.69
N SER A 64 -9.95 -3.60 -0.43
CA SER A 64 -10.56 -2.53 0.36
C SER A 64 -10.39 -1.13 -0.27
N TYR A 65 -9.40 -0.93 -1.14
CA TYR A 65 -9.18 0.33 -1.85
C TYR A 65 -9.75 0.34 -3.26
N LEU A 66 -10.22 -0.80 -3.78
CA LEU A 66 -10.80 -0.90 -5.12
C LEU A 66 -11.92 -1.95 -5.09
N PRO A 67 -13.00 -1.73 -4.32
CA PRO A 67 -14.03 -2.75 -4.09
C PRO A 67 -14.73 -3.18 -5.38
N SER A 68 -14.94 -2.25 -6.31
CA SER A 68 -15.56 -2.50 -7.62
C SER A 68 -14.60 -3.11 -8.65
N VAL A 69 -13.32 -3.29 -8.28
CA VAL A 69 -12.27 -3.88 -9.12
C VAL A 69 -11.54 -4.98 -8.33
N PRO A 70 -12.22 -6.11 -8.06
CA PRO A 70 -11.67 -7.16 -7.20
C PRO A 70 -10.40 -7.77 -7.79
N ARG A 71 -9.44 -8.14 -6.94
CA ARG A 71 -8.12 -8.71 -7.29
C ARG A 71 -8.22 -9.86 -8.30
N ALA A 72 -9.21 -10.73 -8.15
CA ALA A 72 -9.43 -11.85 -9.07
C ALA A 72 -9.64 -11.43 -10.54
N ARG A 73 -10.11 -10.20 -10.79
CA ARG A 73 -10.37 -9.66 -12.13
C ARG A 73 -9.26 -8.75 -12.65
N ARG A 74 -8.35 -8.27 -11.80
CA ARG A 74 -7.34 -7.27 -12.16
C ARG A 74 -6.37 -7.73 -13.25
N ARG A 75 -5.99 -9.01 -13.28
CA ARG A 75 -5.15 -9.56 -14.37
C ARG A 75 -5.81 -9.44 -15.73
N THR A 76 -7.13 -9.64 -15.81
CA THR A 76 -7.88 -9.46 -17.06
C THR A 76 -7.90 -8.00 -17.47
N LEU A 77 -8.01 -7.07 -16.52
CA LEU A 77 -8.02 -5.62 -16.77
C LEU A 77 -6.68 -5.05 -17.26
N LEU A 78 -5.59 -5.79 -17.11
CA LEU A 78 -4.28 -5.40 -17.65
C LEU A 78 -4.08 -5.76 -19.12
N ARG A 79 -5.07 -6.44 -19.74
CA ARG A 79 -5.03 -6.76 -21.17
C ARG A 79 -5.19 -5.47 -22.01
N PRO A 80 -4.61 -5.44 -23.23
CA PRO A 80 -4.57 -4.23 -24.05
C PRO A 80 -5.95 -3.60 -24.33
N GLU A 81 -7.01 -4.39 -24.43
CA GLU A 81 -8.38 -3.92 -24.67
C GLU A 81 -8.97 -3.05 -23.55
N HIS A 82 -8.41 -3.09 -22.34
CA HIS A 82 -8.89 -2.33 -21.19
C HIS A 82 -7.92 -1.22 -20.76
N VAL A 83 -6.65 -1.33 -21.14
CA VAL A 83 -5.61 -0.36 -20.76
C VAL A 83 -5.59 0.80 -21.75
N THR A 84 -6.09 1.96 -21.33
CA THR A 84 -6.10 3.18 -22.13
C THR A 84 -4.69 3.75 -22.27
N VAL A 85 -3.91 3.73 -21.19
CA VAL A 85 -2.55 4.26 -21.16
C VAL A 85 -1.68 3.37 -20.28
N ARG A 86 -0.53 2.94 -20.80
CA ARG A 86 0.56 2.35 -20.01
C ARG A 86 1.86 3.09 -20.30
N ASP A 87 2.33 3.85 -19.33
CA ASP A 87 3.53 4.67 -19.42
C ASP A 87 4.47 4.35 -18.24
N GLU A 88 5.17 3.22 -18.34
CA GLU A 88 6.11 2.74 -17.32
C GLU A 88 7.25 3.74 -17.05
N ARG A 89 7.65 4.52 -18.07
CA ARG A 89 8.71 5.53 -17.94
C ARG A 89 8.31 6.64 -16.98
N ASN A 90 7.07 7.11 -17.09
CA ASN A 90 6.54 8.15 -16.21
C ASN A 90 5.78 7.59 -15.00
N GLY A 91 5.65 6.27 -14.89
CA GLY A 91 4.98 5.61 -13.79
C GLY A 91 3.48 5.88 -13.78
N TYR A 92 2.82 5.88 -14.96
CA TYR A 92 1.40 6.14 -15.11
C TYR A 92 0.68 5.00 -15.83
N LEU A 93 -0.42 4.52 -15.25
CA LEU A 93 -1.29 3.49 -15.82
C LEU A 93 -2.73 3.98 -15.72
N GLN A 94 -3.49 3.86 -16.80
CA GLN A 94 -4.93 4.12 -16.81
C GLN A 94 -5.67 2.94 -17.45
N ILE A 95 -6.70 2.47 -16.76
CA ILE A 95 -7.59 1.39 -17.18
C ILE A 95 -8.99 1.97 -17.31
N ALA A 96 -9.60 1.81 -18.49
CA ALA A 96 -10.92 2.33 -18.78
C ALA A 96 -12.00 1.65 -17.91
N GLY A 97 -12.92 2.46 -17.40
CA GLY A 97 -14.20 1.99 -16.90
C GLY A 97 -15.16 1.63 -18.03
N ASP A 98 -16.30 1.04 -17.69
CA ASP A 98 -17.35 0.63 -18.61
C ASP A 98 -18.76 1.03 -18.15
N GLY A 99 -18.85 2.06 -17.31
CA GLY A 99 -20.09 2.54 -16.69
C GLY A 99 -20.49 1.73 -15.45
N ALA A 100 -20.26 0.41 -15.43
CA ALA A 100 -20.46 -0.42 -14.24
C ALA A 100 -19.23 -0.42 -13.31
N ARG A 101 -18.04 -0.24 -13.88
CA ARG A 101 -16.76 -0.20 -13.17
C ARG A 101 -16.11 1.17 -13.33
N PRO A 102 -15.38 1.65 -12.32
CA PRO A 102 -14.69 2.94 -12.40
C PRO A 102 -13.56 2.90 -13.42
N THR A 103 -13.21 4.07 -13.95
CA THR A 103 -11.90 4.26 -14.55
C THR A 103 -10.87 4.27 -13.43
N VAL A 104 -9.82 3.46 -13.55
CA VAL A 104 -8.76 3.39 -12.54
C VAL A 104 -7.50 4.01 -13.09
N THR A 105 -6.93 4.95 -12.34
CA THR A 105 -5.64 5.57 -12.66
C THR A 105 -4.63 5.26 -11.56
N VAL A 106 -3.42 4.86 -11.91
CA VAL A 106 -2.30 4.63 -10.98
C VAL A 106 -1.14 5.54 -11.39
N ALA A 107 -0.55 6.24 -10.43
CA ALA A 107 0.63 7.07 -10.64
C ALA A 107 1.70 6.83 -9.56
N LYS A 108 2.98 6.79 -9.97
CA LYS A 108 4.14 6.65 -9.06
C LYS A 108 4.76 8.00 -8.76
N PHE A 109 4.94 8.31 -7.48
CA PHE A 109 5.66 9.48 -7.00
C PHE A 109 6.96 9.04 -6.33
N ARG A 110 8.11 9.42 -6.90
CA ARG A 110 9.41 9.08 -6.33
C ARG A 110 9.66 9.89 -5.06
N ARG A 111 9.95 9.22 -3.95
CA ARG A 111 10.33 9.84 -2.68
C ARG A 111 11.80 10.24 -2.68
N SER A 112 12.17 11.16 -1.79
CA SER A 112 13.56 11.63 -1.65
C SER A 112 14.55 10.53 -1.26
N ASP A 113 14.08 9.50 -0.56
CA ASP A 113 14.86 8.31 -0.20
C ASP A 113 15.00 7.28 -1.35
N GLY A 114 14.43 7.57 -2.52
CA GLY A 114 14.47 6.72 -3.70
C GLY A 114 13.36 5.67 -3.78
N THR A 115 12.52 5.54 -2.75
CA THR A 115 11.33 4.68 -2.78
C THR A 115 10.19 5.35 -3.56
N TYR A 116 9.04 4.68 -3.68
CA TYR A 116 7.87 5.20 -4.40
C TYR A 116 6.64 5.25 -3.49
N LEU A 117 5.91 6.35 -3.56
CA LEU A 117 4.52 6.45 -3.14
C LEU A 117 3.63 6.13 -4.35
N ILE A 118 2.56 5.36 -4.13
CA ILE A 118 1.60 5.00 -5.18
C ILE A 118 0.31 5.78 -4.98
N ALA A 119 -0.08 6.59 -5.95
CA ALA A 119 -1.42 7.17 -5.98
C ALA A 119 -2.33 6.29 -6.84
N VAL A 120 -3.56 6.10 -6.39
CA VAL A 120 -4.60 5.43 -7.18
C VAL A 120 -5.89 6.23 -7.11
N THR A 121 -6.56 6.41 -8.24
CA THR A 121 -7.94 6.91 -8.30
C THR A 121 -8.88 5.86 -8.85
N ALA A 122 -10.12 5.90 -8.38
CA ALA A 122 -11.24 5.19 -8.95
C ALA A 122 -12.35 6.21 -9.25
N ASP A 123 -12.53 6.52 -10.53
CA ASP A 123 -13.47 7.51 -11.01
C ASP A 123 -14.74 6.80 -11.49
N TYR A 124 -15.82 6.94 -10.72
CA TYR A 124 -17.15 6.38 -10.97
C TYR A 124 -18.03 7.40 -11.71
N GLU A 125 -19.25 6.98 -12.07
CA GLU A 125 -20.23 7.87 -12.70
C GLU A 125 -20.69 9.00 -11.77
N MET A 126 -20.81 8.72 -10.47
CA MET A 126 -21.35 9.65 -9.48
C MET A 126 -20.31 10.25 -8.53
N GLY A 127 -19.05 9.80 -8.57
CA GLY A 127 -18.05 10.24 -7.62
C GLY A 127 -16.65 9.77 -7.97
N SER A 128 -15.68 10.16 -7.14
CA SER A 128 -14.27 9.81 -7.33
C SER A 128 -13.60 9.54 -5.98
N GLU A 129 -12.85 8.45 -5.95
CA GLU A 129 -12.04 8.07 -4.81
C GLU A 129 -10.56 8.21 -5.17
N CYS A 130 -9.75 8.67 -4.20
CA CYS A 130 -8.31 8.82 -4.36
C CYS A 130 -7.59 8.33 -3.11
N TRP A 131 -6.57 7.50 -3.29
CA TRP A 131 -5.71 7.03 -2.21
C TRP A 131 -4.24 7.22 -2.55
N LEU A 132 -3.45 7.61 -1.55
CA LEU A 132 -2.01 7.56 -1.54
C LEU A 132 -1.58 6.39 -0.67
N LEU A 133 -0.97 5.39 -1.29
CA LEU A 133 -0.60 4.12 -0.70
C LEU A 133 0.92 4.03 -0.57
N ASP A 134 1.36 3.83 0.66
CA ASP A 134 2.75 3.58 0.99
C ASP A 134 3.02 2.08 1.07
N GLU A 135 4.07 1.61 0.42
CA GLU A 135 4.43 0.20 0.44
C GLU A 135 5.30 -0.10 1.67
N GLN A 136 4.79 -0.92 2.58
CA GLN A 136 5.47 -1.30 3.81
C GLN A 136 5.60 -2.83 3.93
N PRO A 137 6.48 -3.34 4.83
CA PRO A 137 6.47 -4.76 5.17
C PRO A 137 5.08 -5.18 5.65
N GLY A 138 4.40 -6.04 4.89
CA GLY A 138 3.03 -6.49 5.17
C GLY A 138 1.96 -5.95 4.22
N GLY A 139 2.26 -4.97 3.37
CA GLY A 139 1.36 -4.51 2.31
C GLY A 139 1.31 -3.00 2.14
N PHE A 140 0.21 -2.52 1.55
CA PHE A 140 -0.04 -1.08 1.38
C PHE A 140 -0.72 -0.49 2.61
N VAL A 141 -0.25 0.70 3.00
CA VAL A 141 -0.85 1.53 4.05
C VAL A 141 -1.37 2.82 3.43
N ASP A 142 -2.60 3.18 3.75
CA ASP A 142 -3.19 4.46 3.35
C ASP A 142 -2.56 5.61 4.15
N VAL A 143 -1.89 6.52 3.43
CA VAL A 143 -1.27 7.73 3.98
C VAL A 143 -1.90 9.01 3.43
N THR A 144 -3.04 8.91 2.76
CA THR A 144 -3.68 9.99 2.00
C THR A 144 -3.90 11.24 2.83
N ARG A 145 -4.56 11.08 4.00
CA ARG A 145 -4.89 12.20 4.90
C ARG A 145 -3.66 12.87 5.52
N ASN A 146 -2.53 12.15 5.58
CA ASN A 146 -1.28 12.68 6.13
C ASN A 146 -0.48 13.46 5.08
N LEU A 147 -0.61 13.10 3.81
CA LEU A 147 0.21 13.65 2.73
C LEU A 147 -0.50 14.68 1.85
N ILE A 148 -1.85 14.66 1.81
CA ILE A 148 -2.65 15.67 1.09
C ILE A 148 -3.24 16.65 2.11
N PRO A 149 -2.88 17.95 2.04
CA PRO A 149 -3.50 18.96 2.89
C PRO A 149 -5.00 19.08 2.58
N ASP A 150 -5.81 19.18 3.63
CA ASP A 150 -7.27 19.35 3.55
C ASP A 150 -7.97 18.30 2.67
N TYR A 151 -7.49 17.05 2.69
CA TYR A 151 -8.07 15.97 1.89
C TYR A 151 -9.58 15.80 2.12
N ARG A 152 -10.33 15.92 1.02
CA ARG A 152 -11.76 15.59 0.91
C ARG A 152 -11.95 14.48 -0.12
N ARG A 153 -12.96 13.64 0.09
CA ARG A 153 -13.42 12.67 -0.91
C ARG A 153 -14.48 13.33 -1.80
N CYS A 154 -14.71 12.76 -2.97
CA CYS A 154 -15.87 13.09 -3.78
C CYS A 154 -16.82 11.89 -3.78
N GLU A 155 -17.71 11.84 -2.78
CA GLU A 155 -18.73 10.79 -2.70
C GLU A 155 -19.85 11.00 -3.73
N ASP A 156 -20.11 12.28 -4.06
CA ASP A 156 -21.09 12.74 -5.03
C ASP A 156 -20.52 13.94 -5.80
N PHE A 157 -20.54 13.94 -7.13
CA PHE A 157 -20.10 15.06 -7.97
C PHE A 157 -20.94 16.33 -7.77
N GLU A 158 -22.17 16.22 -7.26
CA GLU A 158 -23.01 17.38 -6.94
C GLU A 158 -22.64 18.04 -5.60
N ALA A 159 -21.83 17.37 -4.76
CA ALA A 159 -21.42 17.91 -3.46
C ALA A 159 -20.51 19.14 -3.61
N ALA A 160 -20.83 20.21 -2.86
CA ALA A 160 -20.10 21.46 -2.90
C ALA A 160 -18.63 21.33 -2.45
N ASP A 161 -18.31 20.33 -1.64
CA ASP A 161 -16.96 20.01 -1.15
C ASP A 161 -16.32 18.80 -1.86
N CYS A 162 -16.91 18.31 -2.96
CA CYS A 162 -16.32 17.28 -3.81
C CYS A 162 -14.96 17.73 -4.36
N HIS A 163 -13.95 16.90 -4.12
CA HIS A 163 -12.60 17.03 -4.65
C HIS A 163 -12.26 15.79 -5.53
N VAL A 164 -12.06 16.04 -6.82
CA VAL A 164 -11.59 15.03 -7.79
C VAL A 164 -10.09 15.25 -8.00
N TYR A 165 -9.28 14.21 -7.79
CA TYR A 165 -7.82 14.30 -7.86
C TYR A 165 -7.31 13.73 -9.17
N GLU A 166 -7.01 14.57 -10.15
CA GLU A 166 -6.46 14.11 -11.42
C GLU A 166 -4.95 13.83 -11.29
N LEU A 167 -4.58 12.56 -11.41
CA LEU A 167 -3.20 12.13 -11.31
C LEU A 167 -2.40 12.48 -12.57
N PRO A 168 -1.16 12.98 -12.45
CA PRO A 168 -0.34 13.36 -13.59
C PRO A 168 0.20 12.14 -14.33
N ARG A 169 0.02 12.13 -15.66
CA ARG A 169 0.85 11.28 -16.53
C ARG A 169 2.28 11.81 -16.65
N TYR A 170 2.44 13.12 -16.66
CA TYR A 170 3.74 13.79 -16.77
C TYR A 170 3.93 14.78 -15.63
N GLY A 171 5.15 14.83 -15.10
CA GLY A 171 5.46 15.65 -13.93
C GLY A 171 4.92 15.03 -12.64
N THR A 172 4.79 15.86 -11.61
CA THR A 172 4.48 15.40 -10.25
C THR A 172 3.42 16.26 -9.57
N THR A 173 2.54 16.85 -10.37
CA THR A 173 1.48 17.75 -9.91
C THR A 173 0.12 17.10 -10.08
N ILE A 174 -0.61 16.94 -8.98
CA ILE A 174 -2.02 16.53 -9.02
C ILE A 174 -2.87 17.78 -9.21
N VAL A 175 -3.82 17.73 -10.13
CA VAL A 175 -4.82 18.80 -10.31
C VAL A 175 -6.06 18.41 -9.50
N VAL A 176 -6.51 19.30 -8.62
CA VAL A 176 -7.73 19.07 -7.82
C VAL A 176 -8.87 19.84 -8.45
N LYS A 177 -9.95 19.14 -8.78
CA LYS A 177 -11.14 19.68 -9.44
C LYS A 177 -12.37 19.55 -8.52
N ASP A 178 -13.40 20.33 -8.81
CA ASP A 178 -14.75 20.05 -8.31
C ASP A 178 -15.44 18.96 -9.15
N GLY A 179 -16.65 18.54 -8.73
CA GLY A 179 -17.41 17.52 -9.46
C GLY A 179 -17.91 17.99 -10.84
N ALA A 180 -17.90 19.29 -11.11
CA ALA A 180 -18.15 19.85 -12.44
C ALA A 180 -16.88 19.89 -13.32
N GLY A 181 -15.75 19.40 -12.83
CA GLY A 181 -14.48 19.35 -13.55
C GLY A 181 -13.71 20.66 -13.57
N ARG A 182 -14.13 21.69 -12.83
CA ARG A 182 -13.41 22.97 -12.72
C ARG A 182 -12.25 22.83 -11.77
N GLU A 183 -11.08 23.32 -12.16
CA GLU A 183 -9.89 23.31 -11.31
C GLU A 183 -10.13 24.19 -10.06
N ARG A 184 -9.88 23.62 -8.88
CA ARG A 184 -9.88 24.33 -7.59
C ARG A 184 -8.48 24.79 -7.20
N TYR A 185 -7.50 23.90 -7.33
CA TYR A 185 -6.09 24.15 -7.04
C TYR A 185 -5.21 23.00 -7.52
N ARG A 186 -3.89 23.15 -7.37
CA ARG A 186 -2.89 22.14 -7.71
C ARG A 186 -2.08 21.73 -6.49
N LEU A 187 -1.66 20.47 -6.47
CA LEU A 187 -0.83 19.87 -5.45
C LEU A 187 0.49 19.44 -6.06
N GLY A 188 1.60 20.04 -5.63
CA GLY A 188 2.94 19.68 -6.06
C GLY A 188 3.60 18.69 -5.10
N TRP A 189 4.18 17.62 -5.61
CA TRP A 189 4.97 16.68 -4.82
C TRP A 189 6.35 17.25 -4.47
N ARG A 190 6.76 17.15 -3.20
CA ARG A 190 8.08 17.61 -2.70
C ARG A 190 9.01 16.48 -2.27
N GLY A 191 8.75 15.25 -2.69
CA GLY A 191 9.56 14.07 -2.34
C GLY A 191 9.15 13.37 -1.05
N ASN A 192 8.34 14.01 -0.20
CA ASN A 192 7.81 13.40 1.03
C ASN A 192 6.33 13.73 1.31
N ARG A 193 5.81 14.84 0.79
CA ARG A 193 4.41 15.28 0.94
C ARG A 193 3.95 16.08 -0.28
N PHE A 194 2.64 16.26 -0.40
CA PHE A 194 2.06 17.22 -1.32
C PHE A 194 1.88 18.58 -0.64
N GLU A 195 2.10 19.63 -1.42
CA GLU A 195 1.89 21.01 -1.01
C GLU A 195 1.02 21.72 -2.03
N ARG A 196 0.14 22.60 -1.56
CA ARG A 196 -0.66 23.45 -2.45
C ARG A 196 0.28 24.39 -3.21
N LEU A 197 0.15 24.42 -4.52
CA LEU A 197 0.87 25.36 -5.37
C LEU A 197 0.17 26.73 -5.34
N PRO A 198 0.94 27.82 -5.48
CA PRO A 198 0.40 29.18 -5.58
C PRO A 198 -0.46 29.37 -6.83
#